data_AF-A0A0F3P178-F1
#
_entry.id   AF-A0A0F3P178-F1
#
_cell.length_a   1.000
_cell.length_b   1.000
_cell.length_c   1.000
_cell.angle_alpha   90.00
_cell.angle_beta   90.00
_cell.angle_gamma   90.00
#
_symmetry.space_group_name_H-M   'P 1'
#
loop_
_entity.id
_entity.type
_entity.pdbx_description
1 polymer ?
#
loop_
_entity_poly.entity_id
_entity_poly.type
_entity_poly.pdbx_seq_one_letter_code
_entity_poly.pdbx_strand_id
1 'polypeptide(L)'
;MLIFHLILIWRLKASILFDTQTRENYPAFTAFARNSKGEITGVQAIYLNLAGDKANISINRRSFGKISGSFITIAKRNANDPNITIIAEGAETALSLQQSGIKDNIIASAGISNLRNYSPFPGEKIIIAADNDSKNSITNNTVIKAAKTLEMKGAITCIVKPPENGDFNNLLQSC
;
A
#
# COMPACT_ATOMS: atom_id res chain seq x y z
N MET A 1 5.99 -14.64 12.34
CA MET A 1 5.76 -15.78 11.43
C MET A 1 4.64 -15.40 10.48
N LEU A 2 4.97 -14.89 9.28
CA LEU A 2 3.98 -14.54 8.26
C LEU A 2 3.38 -15.83 7.69
N ILE A 3 2.28 -16.29 8.29
CA ILE A 3 1.46 -17.34 7.68
C ILE A 3 0.72 -16.68 6.52
N PHE A 4 1.32 -16.75 5.33
CA PHE A 4 0.64 -16.55 4.05
C PHE A 4 -0.38 -17.69 3.87
N HIS A 5 -1.47 -17.67 4.64
CA HIS A 5 -2.61 -18.53 4.36
C HIS A 5 -3.36 -17.95 3.17
N LEU A 6 -3.03 -18.50 2.00
CA LEU A 6 -3.85 -18.59 0.79
C LEU A 6 -4.92 -17.49 0.60
N ILE A 7 -4.48 -16.26 0.41
CA ILE A 7 -5.35 -15.19 -0.08
C ILE A 7 -5.47 -15.37 -1.60
N LEU A 8 -6.43 -16.19 -2.02
CA LEU A 8 -6.90 -16.27 -3.41
C LEU A 8 -7.75 -15.02 -3.74
N ILE A 9 -7.12 -13.85 -3.61
CA ILE A 9 -7.68 -12.59 -4.09
C ILE A 9 -7.03 -12.34 -5.45
N TRP A 10 -7.85 -12.18 -6.50
CA TRP A 10 -7.45 -11.84 -7.89
C TRP A 10 -6.59 -10.57 -8.05
N ARG A 11 -6.13 -9.97 -6.96
CA ARG A 11 -5.41 -8.70 -6.88
C ARG A 11 -3.96 -8.89 -6.42
N LEU A 12 -3.63 -10.06 -5.87
CA LEU A 12 -2.32 -10.39 -5.30
C LEU A 12 -1.86 -11.75 -5.83
N LYS A 13 -0.58 -11.89 -6.15
CA LYS A 13 0.01 -13.17 -6.54
C LYS A 13 1.36 -13.38 -5.89
N ALA A 14 1.57 -14.58 -5.35
CA ALA A 14 2.91 -15.11 -5.14
C ALA A 14 3.55 -15.36 -6.51
N SER A 15 4.82 -15.01 -6.65
CA SER A 15 5.55 -15.11 -7.91
C SER A 15 7.02 -15.41 -7.63
N ILE A 16 7.74 -15.85 -8.65
CA ILE A 16 9.19 -15.89 -8.64
C ILE A 16 9.67 -14.84 -9.64
N LEU A 17 10.47 -13.89 -9.19
CA LEU A 17 11.00 -12.82 -10.03
C LEU A 17 12.52 -12.89 -10.08
N PHE A 18 13.04 -12.79 -11.29
CA PHE A 18 14.47 -12.62 -11.50
C PHE A 18 14.88 -11.18 -11.14
N ASP A 19 15.88 -11.05 -10.28
CA ASP A 19 16.51 -9.78 -9.98
C ASP A 19 17.77 -9.61 -10.85
N THR A 20 17.79 -8.57 -11.66
CA THR A 20 18.88 -8.35 -12.63
C THR A 20 20.20 -7.90 -12.00
N GLN A 21 20.17 -7.38 -10.76
CA GLN A 21 21.38 -6.89 -10.09
C GLN A 21 22.15 -8.05 -9.45
N THR A 22 21.44 -8.92 -8.75
CA THR A 22 21.97 -10.12 -8.10
C THR A 22 22.11 -11.30 -9.06
N ARG A 23 21.38 -11.28 -10.18
CA ARG A 23 21.26 -12.38 -11.16
C ARG A 23 20.67 -13.66 -10.56
N GLU A 24 19.77 -13.51 -9.60
CA GLU A 24 19.11 -14.61 -8.90
C GLU A 24 17.58 -14.51 -8.99
N ASN A 25 16.92 -15.63 -8.68
CA ASN A 25 15.46 -15.69 -8.59
C ASN A 25 15.03 -15.58 -7.13
N TYR A 26 14.07 -14.69 -6.87
CA TYR A 26 13.50 -14.49 -5.54
C TYR A 26 12.01 -14.81 -5.55
N PRO A 27 11.48 -15.43 -4.48
CA PRO A 27 10.07 -15.33 -4.17
C PRO A 27 9.66 -13.86 -4.10
N ALA A 28 8.47 -13.54 -4.59
CA ALA A 28 7.98 -12.19 -4.60
C ALA A 28 6.47 -12.16 -4.36
N PHE A 29 6.06 -11.14 -3.62
CA PHE A 29 4.68 -10.72 -3.52
C PHE A 29 4.41 -9.66 -4.59
N THR A 30 3.43 -9.91 -5.47
CA THR A 30 3.05 -8.98 -6.53
C THR A 30 1.63 -8.48 -6.34
N ALA A 31 1.44 -7.18 -6.50
CA ALA A 31 0.19 -6.49 -6.29
C ALA A 31 -0.15 -5.62 -7.51
N PHE A 32 -1.33 -5.84 -8.08
CA PHE A 32 -1.74 -5.19 -9.34
C PHE A 32 -2.38 -3.83 -9.08
N ALA A 33 -1.79 -2.77 -9.63
CA ALA A 33 -2.35 -1.43 -9.62
C ALA A 33 -3.35 -1.28 -10.77
N ARG A 34 -4.50 -0.68 -10.48
CA ARG A 34 -5.58 -0.46 -11.45
C ARG A 34 -5.97 1.01 -11.52
N ASN A 35 -6.31 1.47 -12.72
CA ASN A 35 -6.84 2.82 -12.92
C ASN A 35 -8.33 2.90 -12.53
N SER A 36 -8.94 4.07 -12.69
CA SER A 36 -10.37 4.30 -12.40
C SER A 36 -11.34 3.48 -13.26
N LYS A 37 -10.89 2.95 -14.40
CA LYS A 37 -11.65 2.04 -15.27
C LYS A 37 -11.53 0.57 -14.84
N GLY A 38 -10.69 0.27 -13.84
CA GLY A 38 -10.43 -1.09 -13.36
C GLY A 38 -9.38 -1.86 -14.17
N GLU A 39 -8.75 -1.23 -15.17
CA GLU A 39 -7.72 -1.83 -16.01
C GLU A 39 -6.40 -1.93 -15.24
N ILE A 40 -5.67 -3.04 -15.41
CA ILE A 40 -4.33 -3.19 -14.84
C ILE A 40 -3.37 -2.31 -15.63
N THR A 41 -2.74 -1.35 -14.95
CA THR A 41 -1.79 -0.40 -15.55
C THR A 41 -0.37 -0.62 -15.07
N GLY A 42 -0.19 -1.27 -13.92
CA GLY A 42 1.10 -1.61 -13.38
C GLY A 42 1.04 -2.64 -12.27
N VAL A 43 2.21 -3.04 -11.80
CA VAL A 43 2.41 -4.04 -10.75
C VAL A 43 3.47 -3.53 -9.79
N GLN A 44 3.19 -3.60 -8.50
CA GLN A 44 4.20 -3.46 -7.46
C GLN A 44 4.64 -4.86 -7.03
N ALA A 45 5.94 -5.12 -7.08
CA ALA A 45 6.56 -6.35 -6.63
C ALA A 45 7.43 -6.09 -5.42
N ILE A 46 7.27 -6.93 -4.39
CA ILE A 46 8.12 -6.95 -3.20
C ILE A 46 8.85 -8.27 -3.20
N TYR A 47 10.17 -8.19 -3.28
CA TYR A 47 11.07 -9.34 -3.26
C TYR A 47 11.17 -9.85 -1.84
N LEU A 48 11.08 -11.17 -1.67
CA LEU A 48 11.07 -11.85 -0.38
C LEU A 48 12.25 -12.84 -0.28
N ASN A 49 12.69 -13.11 0.94
CA ASN A 49 13.55 -14.25 1.23
C ASN A 49 12.70 -15.53 1.39
N LEU A 50 13.35 -16.68 1.60
CA LEU A 50 12.65 -17.96 1.80
C LEU A 50 11.81 -18.02 3.09
N ALA A 51 12.10 -17.16 4.08
CA ALA A 51 11.33 -17.04 5.32
C ALA A 51 10.07 -16.16 5.16
N GLY A 52 9.91 -15.48 4.02
CA GLY A 52 8.79 -14.59 3.73
C GLY A 52 8.99 -13.14 4.16
N ASP A 53 10.19 -12.76 4.62
CA ASP A 53 10.55 -11.37 4.93
C ASP A 53 11.03 -10.64 3.66
N LYS A 54 11.08 -9.31 3.71
CA LYS A 54 11.66 -8.48 2.63
C LYS A 54 13.09 -8.97 2.33
N ALA A 55 13.38 -9.25 1.06
CA ALA A 55 14.71 -9.71 0.64
C ALA A 55 15.78 -8.65 0.96
N ASN A 56 16.96 -9.12 1.39
CA ASN A 56 18.11 -8.25 1.68
C ASN A 56 18.87 -7.92 0.38
N ILE A 57 18.21 -7.17 -0.51
CA ILE A 57 18.77 -6.69 -1.78
C ILE A 57 18.64 -5.17 -1.86
N SER A 58 19.44 -4.53 -2.71
CA SER A 58 19.50 -3.06 -2.83
C SER A 58 18.13 -2.41 -3.10
N ILE A 59 17.30 -3.05 -3.91
CA ILE A 59 15.94 -2.60 -4.26
C ILE A 59 14.99 -3.79 -4.11
N ASN A 60 14.44 -3.94 -2.91
CA ASN A 60 13.50 -5.02 -2.59
C ASN A 60 12.04 -4.72 -2.98
N ARG A 61 11.75 -3.52 -3.48
CA ARG A 61 10.43 -3.12 -4.00
C ARG A 61 10.58 -2.50 -5.37
N ARG A 62 9.91 -3.08 -6.37
CA ARG A 62 9.96 -2.59 -7.76
C ARG A 62 8.56 -2.37 -8.31
N SER A 63 8.43 -1.37 -9.15
CA SER A 63 7.19 -1.07 -9.85
C SER A 63 7.39 -1.30 -11.34
N PHE A 64 6.47 -2.02 -11.96
CA PHE A 64 6.43 -2.31 -13.39
C PHE A 64 5.20 -1.65 -14.01
N GLY A 65 5.32 -1.09 -15.21
CA GLY A 65 4.24 -0.36 -15.86
C GLY A 65 3.96 1.00 -15.22
N LYS A 66 2.73 1.51 -15.40
CA LYS A 66 2.32 2.84 -14.94
C LYS A 66 1.56 2.75 -13.62
N ILE A 67 2.22 3.12 -12.52
CA ILE A 67 1.59 3.22 -11.19
C ILE A 67 0.87 4.56 -10.98
N SER A 68 1.39 5.65 -11.55
CA SER A 68 0.82 6.99 -11.33
C SER A 68 -0.66 7.07 -11.76
N GLY A 69 -1.53 7.47 -10.83
CA GLY A 69 -2.99 7.54 -11.01
C GLY A 69 -3.69 6.19 -10.91
N SER A 70 -2.99 5.13 -10.52
CA SER A 70 -3.50 3.78 -10.32
C SER A 70 -3.26 3.32 -8.89
N PHE A 71 -4.15 2.50 -8.35
CA PHE A 71 -4.12 2.08 -6.96
C PHE A 71 -4.26 0.57 -6.85
N ILE A 72 -3.64 0.00 -5.83
CA ILE A 72 -3.77 -1.41 -5.49
C ILE A 72 -4.92 -1.52 -4.51
N THR A 73 -6.01 -2.18 -4.89
CA THR A 73 -7.09 -2.46 -3.94
C THR A 73 -6.80 -3.74 -3.18
N ILE A 74 -6.86 -3.70 -1.86
CA ILE A 74 -6.73 -4.88 -0.99
C ILE A 74 -8.10 -5.36 -0.53
N ALA A 75 -8.92 -4.43 -0.01
CA ALA A 75 -10.29 -4.69 0.41
C ALA A 75 -11.23 -3.66 -0.23
N LYS A 76 -12.36 -4.14 -0.73
CA LYS A 76 -13.46 -3.29 -1.18
C LYS A 76 -14.71 -3.72 -0.41
N ARG A 77 -15.33 -2.79 0.30
CA ARG A 77 -16.54 -3.01 1.06
C ARG A 77 -17.77 -2.96 0.13
N ASN A 78 -18.86 -3.59 0.57
CA ASN A 78 -20.16 -3.44 -0.08
C ASN A 78 -20.76 -2.07 0.25
N ALA A 79 -21.60 -1.54 -0.65
CA ALA A 79 -22.07 -0.14 -0.67
C ALA A 79 -22.88 0.34 0.57
N ASN A 80 -23.09 -0.51 1.59
CA ASN A 80 -24.02 -0.27 2.69
C ASN A 80 -23.34 0.08 4.04
N ASP A 81 -22.01 0.21 4.09
CA ASP A 81 -21.25 0.55 5.31
C ASP A 81 -20.66 1.98 5.21
N PRO A 82 -20.31 2.63 6.34
CA PRO A 82 -19.89 4.02 6.34
C PRO A 82 -18.60 4.23 5.51
N ASN A 83 -18.65 5.29 4.71
CA ASN A 83 -17.70 5.71 3.66
C ASN A 83 -16.30 6.10 4.18
N ILE A 84 -15.53 5.16 4.73
CA ILE A 84 -14.11 5.38 5.04
C ILE A 84 -13.25 4.64 4.02
N THR A 85 -12.35 5.40 3.39
CA THR A 85 -11.29 4.86 2.53
C THR A 85 -9.95 5.00 3.24
N ILE A 86 -9.29 3.88 3.48
CA ILE A 86 -7.96 3.81 4.04
C ILE A 86 -6.97 3.67 2.89
N ILE A 87 -6.06 4.63 2.77
CA ILE A 87 -5.01 4.65 1.75
C ILE A 87 -3.67 4.44 2.45
N ALA A 88 -3.09 3.27 2.27
CA ALA A 88 -1.73 2.98 2.74
C ALA A 88 -0.70 3.38 1.68
N GLU A 89 0.53 3.67 2.11
CA GLU A 89 1.63 3.95 1.19
C GLU A 89 2.05 2.71 0.38
N GLY A 90 2.22 1.58 1.07
CA GLY A 90 2.64 0.29 0.51
C GLY A 90 1.53 -0.76 0.51
N ALA A 91 1.65 -1.75 -0.38
CA ALA A 91 0.71 -2.87 -0.45
C ALA A 91 0.81 -3.78 0.78
N GLU A 92 2.00 -3.94 1.36
CA GLU A 92 2.23 -4.68 2.61
C GLU A 92 1.57 -4.01 3.82
N THR A 93 1.62 -2.69 3.91
CA THR A 93 0.95 -1.90 4.95
C THR A 93 -0.57 -2.06 4.85
N ALA A 94 -1.11 -1.95 3.63
CA ALA A 94 -2.54 -2.19 3.37
C ALA A 94 -2.98 -3.62 3.72
N LEU A 95 -2.14 -4.62 3.43
CA LEU A 95 -2.40 -6.00 3.84
C LEU A 95 -2.43 -6.19 5.36
N SER A 96 -1.50 -5.54 6.06
CA SER A 96 -1.45 -5.60 7.53
C SER A 96 -2.72 -5.02 8.17
N LEU A 97 -3.20 -3.90 7.62
CA LEU A 97 -4.48 -3.31 8.03
C LEU A 97 -5.66 -4.23 7.78
N GLN A 98 -5.68 -4.96 6.66
CA GLN A 98 -6.72 -5.95 6.40
C GLN A 98 -6.64 -7.11 7.40
N GLN A 99 -5.43 -7.60 7.69
CA GLN A 99 -5.19 -8.72 8.60
C GLN A 99 -5.54 -8.40 10.05
N SER A 100 -5.46 -7.14 10.47
CA SER A 100 -5.90 -6.71 11.81
C SER A 100 -7.43 -6.68 11.97
N GLY A 101 -8.19 -7.04 10.93
CA GLY A 101 -9.64 -7.14 10.97
C GLY A 101 -10.37 -5.85 10.59
N ILE A 102 -9.66 -4.85 10.06
CA ILE A 102 -10.29 -3.63 9.52
C ILE A 102 -11.06 -4.00 8.26
N LYS A 103 -12.36 -3.68 8.25
CA LYS A 103 -13.29 -4.08 7.18
C LYS A 103 -13.58 -2.96 6.16
N ASP A 104 -12.94 -1.80 6.31
CA ASP A 104 -13.12 -0.63 5.44
C ASP A 104 -12.56 -0.82 4.03
N ASN A 105 -12.78 0.16 3.15
CA ASN A 105 -12.12 0.19 1.85
C ASN A 105 -10.63 0.40 2.06
N ILE A 106 -9.81 -0.59 1.73
CA ILE A 106 -8.35 -0.52 1.92
C ILE A 106 -7.69 -0.56 0.54
N ILE A 107 -6.97 0.51 0.22
CA ILE A 107 -6.16 0.61 -0.98
C ILE A 107 -4.72 1.00 -0.63
N ALA A 108 -3.78 0.69 -1.51
CA ALA A 108 -2.40 1.15 -1.43
C ALA A 108 -2.08 2.06 -2.62
N SER A 109 -1.37 3.16 -2.35
CA SER A 109 -0.91 4.10 -3.36
C SER A 109 0.32 3.62 -4.12
N ALA A 110 0.99 2.56 -3.64
CA ALA A 110 2.25 2.07 -4.20
C ALA A 110 3.34 3.16 -4.26
N GLY A 111 3.37 4.01 -3.23
CA GLY A 111 4.29 5.13 -3.07
C GLY A 111 3.60 6.43 -2.69
N ILE A 112 4.24 7.20 -1.81
CA ILE A 112 3.69 8.42 -1.21
C ILE A 112 3.33 9.49 -2.23
N SER A 113 4.09 9.59 -3.33
CA SER A 113 3.90 10.57 -4.39
C SER A 113 2.63 10.34 -5.20
N ASN A 114 2.10 9.11 -5.17
CA ASN A 114 0.87 8.74 -5.88
C ASN A 114 -0.40 9.05 -5.08
N LEU A 115 -0.30 9.27 -3.76
CA LEU A 115 -1.45 9.62 -2.90
C LEU A 115 -2.26 10.78 -3.46
N ARG A 116 -1.57 11.85 -3.89
CA ARG A 116 -2.21 13.06 -4.46
C ARG A 116 -3.03 12.79 -5.72
N ASN A 117 -2.78 11.67 -6.41
CA ASN A 117 -3.49 11.31 -7.65
C ASN A 117 -4.83 10.62 -7.38
N TYR A 118 -5.15 10.30 -6.12
CA TYR A 118 -6.47 9.80 -5.77
C TYR A 118 -7.53 10.87 -6.09
N SER A 119 -8.67 10.42 -6.60
CA SER A 119 -9.79 11.28 -6.98
C SER A 119 -10.95 10.96 -6.04
N PRO A 120 -11.05 11.68 -4.90
CA PRO A 120 -12.10 11.43 -3.95
C PRO A 120 -13.45 11.94 -4.43
N PHE A 121 -14.54 11.39 -3.88
CA PHE A 121 -15.85 12.03 -3.99
C PHE A 121 -16.02 13.11 -2.91
N PRO A 122 -16.86 14.14 -3.14
CA PRO A 122 -17.09 15.19 -2.14
C PRO A 122 -17.57 14.61 -0.80
N GLY A 123 -16.89 14.97 0.28
CA GLY A 123 -17.16 14.49 1.64
C GLY A 123 -16.60 13.11 1.98
N GLU A 124 -15.82 12.47 1.09
CA GLU A 124 -15.18 11.18 1.37
C GLU A 124 -14.24 11.29 2.57
N LYS A 125 -14.39 10.39 3.55
CA LYS A 125 -13.48 10.31 4.70
C LYS A 125 -12.30 9.42 4.34
N ILE A 126 -11.10 9.99 4.38
CA ILE A 126 -9.87 9.30 4.00
C ILE A 126 -8.92 9.22 5.18
N ILE A 127 -8.53 7.99 5.53
CA ILE A 127 -7.44 7.73 6.47
C ILE A 127 -6.19 7.42 5.65
N ILE A 128 -5.17 8.26 5.76
CA ILE A 128 -3.86 8.04 5.15
C ILE A 128 -2.99 7.31 6.17
N ALA A 129 -2.78 6.01 5.95
CA ALA A 129 -1.90 5.17 6.76
C ALA A 129 -0.46 5.32 6.24
N ALA A 130 0.28 6.25 6.85
CA ALA A 130 1.65 6.57 6.47
C ALA A 130 2.66 5.85 7.36
N ASP A 131 3.83 5.56 6.80
CA ASP A 131 4.93 4.99 7.55
C ASP A 131 5.51 6.05 8.51
N ASN A 132 5.99 5.62 9.68
CA ASN A 132 6.62 6.49 10.67
C ASN A 132 8.13 6.44 10.51
N ASP A 133 8.66 7.13 9.50
CA ASP A 133 10.09 7.32 9.32
C ASP A 133 10.56 8.58 10.08
N SER A 134 10.87 8.41 11.36
CA SER A 134 11.35 9.47 12.27
C SER A 134 12.54 10.28 11.73
N LYS A 135 13.28 9.74 10.74
CA LYS A 135 14.48 10.35 10.15
C LYS A 135 14.25 11.12 8.86
N ASN A 136 13.08 11.05 8.23
CA ASN A 136 12.89 11.53 6.85
C ASN A 136 11.83 12.63 6.74
N SER A 137 12.19 13.86 7.16
CA SER A 137 11.30 15.05 7.12
C SER A 137 10.66 15.30 5.75
N ILE A 138 11.31 14.88 4.67
CA ILE A 138 10.82 14.97 3.28
C ILE A 138 9.58 14.10 3.07
N THR A 139 9.56 12.87 3.59
CA THR A 139 8.41 11.96 3.48
C THR A 139 7.21 12.54 4.24
N ASN A 140 7.41 12.99 5.48
CA ASN A 140 6.37 13.62 6.29
C ASN A 140 5.74 14.84 5.60
N ASN A 141 6.56 15.72 5.05
CA ASN A 141 6.08 16.87 4.28
C ASN A 141 5.30 16.45 3.02
N THR A 142 5.66 15.32 2.42
CA THR A 142 5.00 14.81 1.21
C THR A 142 3.62 14.22 1.54
N VAL A 143 3.48 13.50 2.66
CA VAL A 143 2.16 13.03 3.16
C VAL A 143 1.25 14.22 3.43
N ILE A 144 1.74 15.24 4.13
CA ILE A 144 0.94 16.42 4.48
C ILE A 144 0.49 17.16 3.22
N LYS A 145 1.39 17.34 2.23
CA LYS A 145 1.04 17.95 0.94
C LYS A 145 0.00 17.12 0.18
N ALA A 146 0.14 15.79 0.20
CA ALA A 146 -0.83 14.90 -0.43
C ALA A 146 -2.20 14.99 0.24
N ALA A 147 -2.25 14.96 1.58
CA ALA A 147 -3.48 15.13 2.36
C ALA A 147 -4.20 16.44 2.00
N LYS A 148 -3.48 17.58 2.04
CA LYS A 148 -4.01 18.88 1.59
C LYS A 148 -4.54 18.86 0.15
N THR A 149 -3.88 18.13 -0.74
CA THR A 149 -4.34 17.99 -2.13
C THR A 149 -5.67 17.24 -2.21
N LEU A 150 -5.88 16.22 -1.38
CA LEU A 150 -7.13 15.48 -1.30
C LEU A 150 -8.24 16.32 -0.66
N GLU A 151 -7.91 17.12 0.36
CA GLU A 151 -8.85 18.08 0.97
C GLU A 151 -9.32 19.14 -0.03
N MET A 152 -8.40 19.70 -0.82
CA MET A 152 -8.76 20.62 -1.92
C MET A 152 -9.66 19.95 -2.99
N LYS A 153 -9.62 18.62 -3.12
CA LYS A 153 -10.52 17.85 -3.99
C LYS A 153 -11.85 17.48 -3.32
N GLY A 154 -12.09 17.92 -2.08
CA GLY A 154 -13.35 17.73 -1.36
C GLY A 154 -13.37 16.56 -0.38
N ALA A 155 -12.24 15.89 -0.12
CA ALA A 155 -12.16 14.86 0.93
C ALA A 155 -12.00 15.47 2.33
N ILE A 156 -12.27 14.66 3.36
CA ILE A 156 -11.89 14.92 4.75
C ILE A 156 -10.77 13.95 5.09
N THR A 157 -9.56 14.44 5.37
CA THR A 157 -8.39 13.57 5.56
C THR A 157 -7.95 13.47 7.01
N CYS A 158 -7.44 12.30 7.39
CA CYS A 158 -6.75 12.06 8.64
C CYS A 158 -5.47 11.27 8.35
N ILE A 159 -4.32 11.71 8.88
CA ILE A 159 -3.06 10.99 8.76
C ILE A 159 -2.84 10.18 10.03
N VAL A 160 -2.62 8.88 9.88
CA VAL A 160 -2.30 7.96 10.98
C VAL A 160 -0.95 7.31 10.72
N LYS A 161 -0.16 7.16 11.79
CA LYS A 161 1.17 6.56 11.77
C LYS A 161 1.34 5.61 12.95
N PRO A 162 2.20 4.58 12.84
CA PRO A 162 2.61 3.77 13.98
C PRO A 162 3.21 4.65 15.10
N PRO A 163 3.04 4.28 16.39
CA PRO A 163 3.58 5.05 17.51
C PRO A 163 5.11 5.03 17.55
N GLU A 164 5.71 3.90 17.20
CA GLU A 164 7.16 3.73 17.08
C GLU A 164 7.61 3.89 15.61
N ASN A 165 8.92 4.00 15.42
CA ASN A 165 9.51 4.11 14.09
C ASN A 165 9.30 2.80 13.29
N GLY A 166 8.71 2.88 12.10
CA GLY A 166 8.42 1.73 11.26
C GLY A 166 7.10 1.84 10.49
N ASP A 167 6.65 0.72 9.93
CA ASP A 167 5.39 0.59 9.19
C ASP A 167 4.31 -0.14 10.03
N PHE A 168 3.06 -0.16 9.55
CA PHE A 168 1.98 -0.89 10.25
C PHE A 168 2.19 -2.41 10.26
N ASN A 169 3.02 -2.95 9.36
CA ASN A 169 3.38 -4.37 9.38
C ASN A 169 4.31 -4.67 10.57
N ASN A 170 5.26 -3.79 10.89
CA ASN A 170 6.05 -3.90 12.11
C ASN A 170 5.17 -3.86 13.36
N LEU A 171 4.21 -2.93 13.41
CA LEU A 171 3.27 -2.81 14.52
C LEU A 171 2.40 -4.07 14.68
N LEU A 172 1.89 -4.63 13.58
CA LEU A 172 1.07 -5.85 13.63
C LEU A 172 1.88 -7.05 14.15
N GLN A 173 3.17 -7.14 13.82
CA GLN A 173 4.03 -8.24 14.26
C GLN A 173 4.47 -8.14 15.72
N SER A 174 4.33 -6.97 16.35
CA SER A 174 4.62 -6.77 17.78
C SER A 174 3.45 -7.04 18.72
N CYS A 175 2.24 -7.24 18.18
CA CYS A 175 1.04 -7.60 18.93
C CYS A 175 0.91 -9.12 19.10
#